data_AF-R9CBV1-F1
#
_entry.id   AF-R9CBV1-F1
#
_cell.length_a   1.000
_cell.length_b   1.000
_cell.length_c   1.000
_cell.angle_alpha   90.00
_cell.angle_beta   90.00
_cell.angle_gamma   90.00
#
_symmetry.space_group_name_H-M   'P 1'
#
loop_
_entity.id
_entity.type
_entity.pdbx_description
1 polymer ?
#
loop_
_entity_poly.entity_id
_entity_poly.type
_entity_poly.pdbx_seq_one_letter_code
_entity_poly.pdbx_strand_id
1 'polypeptide(L)'
;MVYNENILKEHILKKENIEFLNMLGYKKEDSIYEYVKQLKERYQEFNCPHELGIFLGIPIDDVKDFMECSSKRCLGCGYWKVYSNYEEAKRVFKNYDEIREKTMKNIMNGTPIDKIIRNISFYNYNQIYI
;
A
#
# COMPACT_ATOMS: atom_id res chain seq x y z
N MET A 1 -5.89 0.80 -12.61
CA MET A 1 -5.12 0.54 -11.38
C MET A 1 -4.16 -0.58 -11.68
N VAL A 2 -2.88 -0.40 -11.36
CA VAL A 2 -1.82 -1.41 -11.55
C VAL A 2 -1.43 -1.90 -10.17
N TYR A 3 -1.36 -3.23 -9.97
CA TYR A 3 -1.04 -3.85 -8.68
C TYR A 3 -0.44 -5.24 -8.90
N ASN A 4 0.32 -5.72 -7.92
CA ASN A 4 0.72 -7.12 -7.85
C ASN A 4 -0.36 -7.90 -7.11
N GLU A 5 -0.97 -8.89 -7.79
CA GLU A 5 -2.13 -9.62 -7.26
C GLU A 5 -1.81 -10.38 -5.96
N ASN A 6 -0.65 -11.05 -5.88
CA ASN A 6 -0.27 -11.84 -4.71
C ASN A 6 0.00 -10.95 -3.50
N ILE A 7 0.79 -9.89 -3.66
CA ILE A 7 1.11 -8.96 -2.57
C ILE A 7 -0.16 -8.27 -2.08
N LEU A 8 -1.02 -7.81 -2.99
CA LEU A 8 -2.28 -7.18 -2.61
C LEU A 8 -3.19 -8.19 -1.92
N LYS A 9 -3.24 -9.44 -2.39
CA LYS A 9 -4.02 -10.51 -1.75
C LYS A 9 -3.58 -10.75 -0.31
N GLU A 10 -2.29 -10.94 -0.10
CA GLU A 10 -1.72 -11.17 1.24
C GLU A 10 -2.01 -10.00 2.18
N HIS A 11 -1.96 -8.76 1.68
CA HIS A 11 -2.26 -7.59 2.48
C HIS A 11 -3.77 -7.45 2.79
N ILE A 12 -4.63 -7.49 1.78
CA ILE A 12 -6.09 -7.31 1.94
C ILE A 12 -6.70 -8.41 2.81
N LEU A 13 -6.25 -9.65 2.64
CA LEU A 13 -6.79 -10.80 3.37
C LEU A 13 -6.27 -10.94 4.81
N LYS A 14 -5.43 -10.01 5.29
CA LYS A 14 -5.16 -9.91 6.73
C LYS A 14 -6.49 -9.69 7.45
N LYS A 15 -6.70 -10.45 8.54
CA LYS A 15 -7.95 -10.46 9.30
C LYS A 15 -8.48 -9.06 9.61
N GLU A 16 -7.62 -8.18 10.13
CA GLU A 16 -7.99 -6.82 10.51
C GLU A 16 -8.41 -5.96 9.31
N ASN A 17 -7.69 -6.08 8.19
CA ASN A 17 -7.98 -5.35 6.95
C ASN A 17 -9.33 -5.77 6.37
N ILE A 18 -9.59 -7.08 6.30
CA ILE A 18 -10.84 -7.57 5.73
C ILE A 18 -12.04 -7.25 6.63
N GLU A 19 -11.87 -7.35 7.95
CA GLU A 19 -12.92 -6.96 8.91
C GLU A 19 -13.26 -5.48 8.77
N PHE A 20 -12.26 -4.62 8.62
CA PHE A 20 -12.47 -3.19 8.41
C PHE A 20 -13.14 -2.86 7.07
N LEU A 21 -12.71 -3.49 5.97
CA LEU A 21 -13.36 -3.30 4.66
C LEU A 21 -14.83 -3.77 4.70
N ASN A 22 -15.12 -4.89 5.36
CA ASN A 22 -16.50 -5.36 5.54
C ASN A 22 -17.35 -4.36 6.33
N MET A 23 -16.79 -3.74 7.38
CA MET A 23 -17.49 -2.68 8.13
C MET A 23 -17.81 -1.45 7.26
N LEU A 24 -16.98 -1.15 6.26
CA LEU A 24 -17.21 -0.07 5.30
C LEU A 24 -18.20 -0.44 4.18
N GLY A 25 -18.72 -1.67 4.19
CA GLY A 25 -19.70 -2.16 3.23
C GLY A 25 -19.12 -2.92 2.04
N TYR A 26 -17.83 -3.29 2.07
CA TYR A 26 -17.28 -4.19 1.06
C TYR A 26 -17.90 -5.58 1.23
N LYS A 27 -18.35 -6.16 0.11
CA LYS A 27 -18.81 -7.54 0.06
C LYS A 27 -17.61 -8.46 0.09
N LYS A 28 -17.76 -9.57 0.81
CA LYS A 28 -16.77 -10.63 0.83
C LYS A 28 -16.76 -11.31 -0.53
N GLU A 29 -15.59 -11.35 -1.14
CA GLU A 29 -15.36 -11.92 -2.47
C GLU A 29 -14.18 -12.89 -2.45
N ASP A 30 -14.17 -13.83 -3.39
CA ASP A 30 -13.12 -14.85 -3.52
C ASP A 30 -11.87 -14.35 -4.27
N SER A 31 -12.03 -13.27 -5.05
CA SER A 31 -10.96 -12.71 -5.88
C SER A 31 -10.60 -11.28 -5.45
N ILE A 32 -9.30 -10.95 -5.53
CA ILE A 32 -8.80 -9.59 -5.28
C ILE A 32 -9.27 -8.61 -6.36
N TYR A 33 -9.52 -9.12 -7.58
CA TYR A 33 -10.09 -8.32 -8.64
C TYR A 33 -11.43 -7.68 -8.22
N GLU A 34 -12.31 -8.42 -7.55
CA GLU A 34 -13.60 -7.88 -7.11
C GLU A 34 -13.44 -6.84 -5.98
N TYR A 35 -12.49 -7.01 -5.05
CA TYR A 35 -12.19 -5.95 -4.07
C TYR A 35 -11.69 -4.67 -4.74
N VAL A 36 -10.82 -4.80 -5.75
CA VAL A 36 -10.33 -3.65 -6.53
C VAL A 36 -11.44 -3.00 -7.33
N LYS A 37 -12.40 -3.78 -7.84
CA LYS A 37 -13.58 -3.26 -8.54
C LYS A 37 -14.48 -2.46 -7.60
N GLN A 38 -14.79 -2.98 -6.41
CA GLN A 38 -15.54 -2.26 -5.38
C GLN A 38 -14.83 -0.96 -4.97
N LEU A 39 -13.50 -0.98 -4.82
CA LEU A 39 -12.73 0.23 -4.56
C LEU A 39 -12.87 1.26 -5.69
N LYS A 40 -12.83 0.83 -6.96
CA LYS A 40 -13.00 1.75 -8.10
C LYS A 40 -14.37 2.42 -8.08
N GLU A 41 -15.43 1.65 -7.80
CA GLU A 41 -16.80 2.17 -7.68
C GLU A 41 -16.88 3.23 -6.58
N ARG A 42 -16.35 2.91 -5.38
CA ARG A 42 -16.29 3.86 -4.26
C ARG A 42 -15.40 5.07 -4.53
N TYR A 43 -14.34 4.90 -5.33
CA TYR A 43 -13.51 6.03 -5.77
C TYR A 43 -14.31 7.03 -6.61
N GLN A 44 -15.19 6.56 -7.48
CA GLN A 44 -16.06 7.44 -8.27
C GLN A 44 -17.10 8.15 -7.39
N GLU A 45 -17.62 7.48 -6.36
CA GLU A 45 -18.65 8.03 -5.48
C GLU A 45 -18.09 9.04 -4.47
N PHE A 46 -17.00 8.68 -3.78
CA PHE A 46 -16.47 9.44 -2.64
C PHE A 46 -15.25 10.31 -2.99
N ASN A 47 -14.79 10.27 -4.24
CA ASN A 47 -13.64 11.03 -4.74
C ASN A 47 -12.39 10.90 -3.83
N CYS A 48 -11.80 9.70 -3.81
CA CYS A 48 -10.69 9.27 -2.94
C CYS A 48 -11.13 8.81 -1.53
N PRO A 49 -11.73 7.62 -1.40
CA PRO A 49 -12.15 7.07 -0.12
C PRO A 49 -10.94 6.72 0.77
N HIS A 50 -11.06 6.94 2.08
CA HIS A 50 -9.95 6.82 3.05
C HIS A 50 -9.32 5.41 3.06
N GLU A 51 -10.13 4.36 2.90
CA GLU A 51 -9.70 2.97 2.85
C GLU A 51 -8.80 2.64 1.65
N LEU A 52 -8.66 3.54 0.66
CA LEU A 52 -7.65 3.42 -0.38
C LEU A 52 -6.25 3.18 0.21
N GLY A 53 -5.96 3.73 1.39
CA GLY A 53 -4.70 3.48 2.09
C GLY A 53 -4.41 1.98 2.32
N ILE A 54 -5.44 1.18 2.61
CA ILE A 54 -5.30 -0.28 2.77
C ILE A 54 -4.85 -0.93 1.46
N PHE A 55 -5.41 -0.50 0.32
CA PHE A 55 -5.01 -1.00 -1.00
C PHE A 55 -3.62 -0.54 -1.45
N LEU A 56 -3.09 0.51 -0.82
CA LEU A 56 -1.73 0.99 -1.00
C LEU A 56 -0.72 0.33 -0.04
N GLY A 57 -1.19 -0.56 0.85
CA GLY A 57 -0.36 -1.26 1.82
C GLY A 57 -0.06 -0.45 3.09
N ILE A 58 -0.75 0.67 3.31
CA ILE A 58 -0.62 1.48 4.53
C ILE A 58 -1.18 0.67 5.71
N PRO A 59 -0.50 0.66 6.88
CA PRO A 59 -1.01 0.00 8.07
C PRO A 59 -2.43 0.46 8.43
N ILE A 60 -3.28 -0.49 8.81
CA ILE A 60 -4.69 -0.22 9.11
C ILE A 60 -4.89 0.83 10.19
N ASP A 61 -4.05 0.84 11.22
CA ASP A 61 -4.13 1.81 12.32
C ASP A 61 -3.92 3.23 11.81
N ASP A 62 -2.95 3.44 10.90
CA ASP A 62 -2.72 4.75 10.29
C ASP A 62 -3.90 5.17 9.40
N VAL A 63 -4.54 4.22 8.70
CA VAL A 63 -5.74 4.50 7.88
C VAL A 63 -6.93 4.88 8.75
N LYS A 64 -7.17 4.15 9.84
CA LYS A 64 -8.25 4.45 10.80
C LYS A 64 -8.04 5.80 11.47
N ASP A 65 -6.84 6.04 12.00
CA ASP A 65 -6.49 7.31 12.65
C ASP A 65 -6.65 8.51 11.70
N PHE A 66 -6.33 8.32 10.42
CA PHE A 66 -6.53 9.32 9.38
C PHE A 66 -8.01 9.53 9.06
N MET A 67 -8.79 8.46 8.92
CA MET A 67 -10.23 8.51 8.61
C MET A 67 -11.04 9.18 9.71
N GLU A 68 -10.74 8.87 10.98
CA GLU A 68 -11.49 9.37 12.14
C GLU A 68 -11.19 10.84 12.46
N CYS A 69 -10.27 11.49 11.73
CA CYS A 69 -9.76 12.82 12.06
C CYS A 69 -9.32 12.88 13.54
N SER A 70 -8.68 11.81 14.02
CA SER A 70 -8.35 11.65 15.43
C SER A 70 -7.50 12.82 15.94
N SER A 71 -7.68 13.20 17.20
CA SER A 71 -6.77 14.15 17.88
C SER A 71 -5.42 13.51 18.22
N LYS A 72 -5.16 12.30 17.70
CA LYS A 72 -3.93 11.55 17.95
C LYS A 72 -2.77 12.31 17.35
N ARG A 73 -1.67 12.36 18.11
CA ARG A 73 -0.45 13.04 17.67
C ARG A 73 0.13 12.31 16.46
N CYS A 74 0.32 13.04 15.37
CA CYS A 74 1.13 12.59 14.23
C CYS A 74 2.57 12.34 14.71
N LEU A 75 3.04 11.10 14.57
CA LEU A 75 4.38 10.67 14.96
C LEU A 75 5.42 11.03 13.90
N GLY A 76 4.99 11.13 12.64
CA GLY A 76 5.81 11.61 11.53
C GLY A 76 5.06 11.60 10.21
N CYS A 77 5.71 12.12 9.17
CA CYS A 77 5.16 12.23 7.82
C CYS A 77 6.22 11.88 6.79
N GLY A 78 5.83 11.10 5.79
CA GLY A 78 6.66 10.75 4.64
C GLY A 78 5.76 10.42 3.46
N TYR A 79 5.76 9.15 3.04
CA TYR A 79 4.84 8.66 2.01
C TYR A 79 3.37 8.61 2.48
N TRP A 80 3.14 8.53 3.80
CA TRP A 80 1.86 8.77 4.45
C TRP A 80 2.07 9.45 5.81
N LYS A 81 0.99 9.86 6.48
CA LYS A 81 1.02 10.37 7.86
C LYS A 81 0.98 9.20 8.83
N VAL A 82 1.92 9.15 9.76
CA VAL A 82 2.11 8.01 10.66
C VAL A 82 1.55 8.35 12.04
N TYR A 83 0.68 7.49 12.55
CA TYR A 83 0.01 7.65 13.84
C TYR A 83 0.26 6.44 14.76
N SER A 84 0.63 5.29 14.19
CA SER A 84 0.82 4.01 14.89
C SER A 84 2.30 3.72 15.20
N ASN A 85 3.04 3.12 14.26
CA ASN A 85 4.43 2.69 14.43
C ASN A 85 5.38 3.49 13.53
N TYR A 86 6.02 4.51 14.12
CA TYR A 86 6.92 5.40 13.38
C TYR A 86 8.18 4.71 12.84
N GLU A 87 8.79 3.80 13.61
CA GLU A 87 10.02 3.13 13.17
C GLU A 87 9.77 2.18 12.00
N GLU A 88 8.65 1.46 12.02
CA GLU A 88 8.26 0.61 10.90
C GLU A 88 7.93 1.42 9.64
N ALA A 89 7.17 2.52 9.79
CA ALA A 89 6.89 3.41 8.67
C ALA A 89 8.18 4.00 8.08
N LYS A 90 9.13 4.42 8.92
CA LYS A 90 10.43 4.93 8.49
C LYS A 90 11.24 3.87 7.75
N ARG A 91 11.19 2.60 8.17
CA ARG A 91 11.82 1.47 7.46
C ARG A 91 11.23 1.31 6.05
N VAL A 92 9.91 1.37 5.94
CA VAL A 92 9.21 1.29 4.65
C VAL A 92 9.55 2.48 3.75
N PHE A 93 9.54 3.71 4.30
CA PHE A 93 9.92 4.91 3.55
C PHE A 93 11.33 4.80 2.98
N LYS A 94 12.29 4.39 3.81
CA LYS A 94 13.67 4.17 3.38
C LYS A 94 13.75 3.14 2.24
N ASN A 95 12.97 2.07 2.31
CA ASN A 95 12.94 1.08 1.25
C ASN A 95 12.42 1.67 -0.08
N TYR A 96 11.36 2.47 -0.02
CA TYR A 96 10.84 3.16 -1.20
C TYR A 96 11.87 4.12 -1.80
N ASP A 97 12.58 4.88 -0.97
CA ASP A 97 13.65 5.76 -1.41
C ASP A 97 14.78 4.99 -2.10
N GLU A 98 15.24 3.87 -1.51
CA GLU A 98 16.29 3.04 -2.08
C GLU A 98 15.89 2.42 -3.43
N ILE A 99 14.67 1.89 -3.53
CA ILE A 99 14.15 1.33 -4.78
C ILE A 99 14.04 2.42 -5.84
N ARG A 100 13.51 3.60 -5.46
CA ARG A 100 13.39 4.75 -6.36
C ARG A 100 14.76 5.19 -6.88
N GLU A 101 15.75 5.35 -6.02
CA GLU A 101 17.10 5.74 -6.41
C GLU A 101 17.75 4.74 -7.35
N LYS A 102 17.68 3.44 -7.03
CA LYS A 102 18.24 2.37 -7.87
C LYS A 102 17.55 2.33 -9.23
N THR A 103 16.23 2.47 -9.25
CA THR A 103 15.44 2.50 -10.49
C THR A 103 15.87 3.68 -11.36
N MET A 104 15.96 4.88 -10.78
CA MET A 104 16.39 6.09 -11.49
C MET A 104 17.82 5.97 -12.03
N LYS A 105 18.76 5.43 -11.25
CA LYS A 105 20.14 5.17 -11.71
C LYS A 105 20.16 4.26 -12.94
N ASN A 106 19.36 3.18 -12.94
CA ASN A 106 19.29 2.27 -14.09
C ASN A 106 18.68 2.94 -15.33
N ILE A 107 17.62 3.75 -15.16
CA ILE A 107 17.00 4.53 -16.25
C ILE A 107 18.03 5.49 -16.85
N MET A 108 18.74 6.25 -16.02
CA MET A 108 19.76 7.21 -16.47
C MET A 108 20.92 6.52 -17.21
N ASN A 109 21.24 5.28 -16.84
CA ASN A 109 22.25 4.48 -17.51
C ASN A 109 21.74 3.82 -18.82
N GLY A 110 20.53 4.14 -19.27
CA GLY A 110 19.95 3.57 -20.49
C GLY A 110 19.59 2.09 -20.38
N THR A 111 19.40 1.57 -19.16
CA THR A 111 19.02 0.16 -18.97
C THR A 111 17.61 -0.07 -19.52
N PRO A 112 17.39 -1.11 -20.35
CA PRO A 112 16.07 -1.45 -20.84
C PRO A 112 15.06 -1.69 -19.71
N ILE A 113 13.83 -1.21 -19.89
CA ILE A 113 12.80 -1.21 -18.84
C ILE A 113 12.42 -2.62 -18.35
N ASP A 114 12.43 -3.62 -19.23
CA ASP A 114 12.15 -5.02 -18.88
C ASP A 114 13.20 -5.57 -17.90
N LYS A 115 14.46 -5.18 -18.07
CA LYS A 115 15.56 -5.56 -17.18
C LYS A 115 15.46 -4.83 -15.84
N ILE A 116 15.08 -3.56 -15.84
CA ILE A 116 14.81 -2.79 -14.62
C ILE A 116 13.71 -3.46 -13.80
N ILE A 117 12.58 -3.79 -14.44
CA ILE A 117 11.44 -4.44 -13.77
C ILE A 117 11.86 -5.79 -13.15
N ARG A 118 12.61 -6.63 -13.89
CA ARG A 118 13.11 -7.91 -13.35
C ARG A 118 13.98 -7.72 -12.10
N ASN A 119 14.88 -6.73 -12.12
CA ASN A 119 15.74 -6.44 -10.98
C ASN A 119 14.93 -5.99 -9.75
N ILE A 120 13.97 -5.08 -9.92
CA ILE A 120 13.10 -4.59 -8.83
C ILE A 120 12.26 -5.73 -8.25
N SER A 121 11.71 -6.58 -9.11
CA SER A 121 10.92 -7.74 -8.70
C SER A 121 11.71 -8.64 -7.75
N PHE A 122 12.98 -8.92 -8.09
CA PHE A 122 13.87 -9.74 -7.29
C PHE A 122 14.21 -9.11 -5.92
N TYR A 123 14.36 -7.78 -5.85
CA TYR A 123 14.56 -7.09 -4.57
C TYR A 123 13.32 -7.17 -3.67
N ASN A 124 12.13 -6.97 -4.24
CA ASN A 124 10.87 -7.06 -3.49
C ASN A 124 10.66 -8.47 -2.90
N TYR A 125 10.98 -9.54 -3.63
CA TYR A 125 10.90 -10.91 -3.10
C TYR A 125 11.84 -11.16 -1.92
N ASN A 126 13.03 -10.56 -1.90
CA ASN A 126 14.01 -10.76 -0.82
C ASN A 126 13.74 -9.91 0.43
N GLN A 127 12.80 -8.97 0.38
CA GLN A 127 12.38 -8.13 1.52
C GLN A 127 11.01 -8.50 2.09
N ILE A 128 10.27 -9.41 1.45
CA ILE A 128 8.98 -9.93 1.94
C ILE A 128 9.18 -10.96 3.07
N TYR A 129 10.40 -11.46 3.29
CA TYR A 129 10.76 -12.16 4.51
C TYR A 129 11.06 -11.14 5.63
N ILE A 130 9.98 -10.61 6.21
CA ILE A 130 9.96 -10.14 7.61
C ILE A 130 9.69 -11.36 8.48
#